data_AF-A0A1M5N6I7-F1
#
_entry.id   AF-A0A1M5N6I7-F1
#
_cell.length_a   1.000
_cell.length_b   1.000
_cell.length_c   1.000
_cell.angle_alpha   90.00
_cell.angle_beta   90.00
_cell.angle_gamma   90.00
#
_symmetry.space_group_name_H-M   'P 1'
#
loop_
_entity.id
_entity.type
_entity.pdbx_description
1 polymer ?
#
loop_
_entity_poly.entity_id
_entity_poly.type
_entity_poly.pdbx_seq_one_letter_code
_entity_poly.pdbx_strand_id
1 'polypeptide(L)'
;MLKTIFPVACLLLYSVQAEAHPRHYRHQHVRSAVSFVADNQSNERTVGGRPSGCPHAFCGCEASLYRFGRIIPQLNLAANWRRFPRAAPAPGMAAVRSGHVMILQAQVAGDIWNVHDGNSGGHVTREHSRSIAGYTIVDPGSAS
;
A
#
# COMPACT_ATOMS: atom_id res chain seq x y z
N MET A 1 34.03 -78.96 -9.99
CA MET A 1 32.82 -79.71 -9.60
C MET A 1 32.23 -79.03 -8.38
N LEU A 2 30.90 -78.78 -8.38
CA LEU A 2 30.07 -78.47 -7.21
C LEU A 2 30.33 -77.13 -6.49
N LYS A 3 29.36 -76.29 -6.11
CA LYS A 3 27.93 -76.49 -5.94
C LYS A 3 27.29 -75.09 -5.76
N THR A 4 26.25 -74.81 -6.54
CA THR A 4 25.31 -73.71 -6.34
C THR A 4 24.49 -73.90 -5.07
N ILE A 5 24.28 -72.85 -4.27
CA ILE A 5 23.10 -72.71 -3.39
C ILE A 5 22.62 -71.23 -3.44
N PHE A 6 21.33 -71.08 -3.76
CA PHE A 6 20.49 -69.87 -3.92
C PHE A 6 20.01 -69.31 -2.54
N PRO A 7 19.02 -68.39 -2.47
CA PRO A 7 19.14 -66.93 -2.44
C PRO A 7 18.60 -66.36 -1.11
N VAL A 8 19.01 -65.15 -0.70
CA VAL A 8 18.30 -64.43 0.38
C VAL A 8 17.76 -63.12 -0.16
N ALA A 9 16.43 -63.11 -0.26
CA ALA A 9 15.61 -61.97 -0.56
C ALA A 9 15.92 -60.81 0.40
N CYS A 10 16.23 -59.65 -0.15
CA CYS A 10 16.10 -58.38 0.54
C CYS A 10 15.17 -57.48 -0.28
N LEU A 11 13.87 -57.72 -0.08
CA LEU A 11 12.78 -56.82 -0.40
C LEU A 11 12.94 -55.54 0.41
N LEU A 12 13.66 -54.53 -0.08
CA LEU A 12 13.62 -53.20 0.53
C LEU A 12 13.94 -52.11 -0.49
N LEU A 13 12.93 -51.24 -0.69
CA LEU A 13 13.01 -49.84 -1.14
C LEU A 13 12.97 -49.58 -2.66
N TYR A 14 11.83 -49.92 -3.27
CA TYR A 14 11.27 -49.04 -4.31
C TYR A 14 10.83 -47.74 -3.64
N SER A 15 11.75 -46.79 -3.48
CA SER A 15 11.39 -45.41 -3.24
C SER A 15 10.84 -44.84 -4.54
N VAL A 16 9.55 -45.01 -4.78
CA VAL A 16 8.82 -44.15 -5.72
C VAL A 16 8.96 -42.74 -5.14
N GLN A 17 9.90 -41.97 -5.67
CA GLN A 17 9.96 -40.54 -5.41
C GLN A 17 8.73 -39.95 -6.10
N ALA A 18 7.64 -39.82 -5.33
CA ALA A 18 6.54 -38.95 -5.71
C ALA A 18 7.08 -37.51 -5.62
N GLU A 19 7.70 -37.06 -6.72
CA GLU A 19 8.16 -35.68 -6.87
C GLU A 19 6.91 -34.80 -6.99
N ALA A 20 6.35 -34.40 -5.85
CA ALA A 20 5.34 -33.36 -5.79
C ALA A 20 6.01 -32.05 -6.20
N HIS A 21 6.05 -31.77 -7.51
CA HIS A 21 6.53 -30.51 -8.07
C HIS A 21 5.70 -29.36 -7.46
N PRO A 22 6.27 -28.55 -6.55
CA PRO A 22 5.59 -27.34 -6.15
C PRO A 22 5.58 -26.43 -7.39
N ARG A 23 4.38 -26.11 -7.88
CA ARG A 23 4.22 -24.98 -8.79
C ARG A 23 4.55 -23.72 -8.01
N HIS A 24 5.83 -23.39 -7.95
CA HIS A 24 6.25 -22.03 -7.67
C HIS A 24 5.70 -21.17 -8.82
N TYR A 25 4.58 -20.50 -8.55
CA TYR A 25 4.19 -19.32 -9.32
C TYR A 25 5.28 -18.28 -9.13
N ARG A 26 6.31 -18.40 -9.96
CA ARG A 26 7.40 -17.47 -10.08
C ARG A 26 6.82 -16.24 -10.75
N HIS A 27 6.35 -15.28 -9.94
CA HIS A 27 6.10 -13.93 -10.42
C HIS A 27 7.45 -13.32 -10.84
N GLN A 28 7.79 -13.50 -12.11
CA GLN A 28 8.97 -12.90 -12.73
C GLN A 28 8.54 -12.00 -13.89
N HIS A 29 7.81 -10.94 -13.55
CA HIS A 29 7.53 -9.77 -14.39
C HIS A 29 7.31 -8.64 -13.38
N VAL A 30 8.10 -7.56 -13.24
CA VAL A 30 8.86 -6.76 -14.19
C VAL A 30 10.03 -6.11 -13.42
N ARG A 31 11.28 -6.48 -13.71
CA ARG A 31 12.47 -5.69 -13.34
C ARG A 31 12.94 -4.97 -14.60
N SER A 32 12.24 -3.90 -15.00
CA SER A 32 12.65 -2.97 -16.05
C SER A 32 11.81 -1.70 -15.97
N ALA A 33 12.07 -0.90 -14.93
CA ALA A 33 11.78 0.53 -14.84
C ALA A 33 12.36 1.07 -13.52
N VAL A 34 13.63 0.77 -13.25
CA VAL A 34 14.42 1.61 -12.33
C VAL A 34 15.09 2.67 -13.18
N SER A 35 15.08 3.91 -12.67
CA SER A 35 15.77 5.11 -13.17
C SER A 35 14.93 6.16 -13.92
N PHE A 36 13.82 6.58 -13.30
CA PHE A 36 13.52 8.01 -13.10
C PHE A 36 13.02 8.24 -11.66
N VAL A 37 13.63 7.55 -10.69
CA VAL A 37 13.60 8.03 -9.31
C VAL A 37 14.83 8.92 -9.18
N ALA A 38 14.78 10.06 -9.87
CA ALA A 38 15.69 11.14 -9.56
C ALA A 38 15.42 11.49 -8.10
N ASP A 39 16.45 11.31 -7.27
CA ASP A 39 16.66 11.88 -5.95
C ASP A 39 15.52 12.79 -5.44
N ASN A 40 14.47 12.16 -4.90
CA ASN A 40 13.42 12.81 -4.13
C ASN A 40 13.37 12.17 -2.73
N GLN A 41 14.50 11.64 -2.27
CA GLN A 41 14.64 11.05 -0.93
C GLN A 41 14.78 12.11 0.18
N SER A 42 14.77 13.40 -0.13
CA SER A 42 15.05 14.47 0.83
C SER A 42 13.83 15.19 1.42
N ASN A 43 12.59 14.78 1.11
CA ASN A 43 11.39 15.49 1.58
C ASN A 43 10.32 14.60 2.21
N GLU A 44 10.66 13.36 2.61
CA GLU A 44 9.78 12.57 3.47
C GLU A 44 10.01 12.96 4.93
N ARG A 45 8.96 13.46 5.58
CA ARG A 45 8.96 13.86 6.98
C ARG A 45 7.88 13.11 7.74
N THR A 46 8.26 12.35 8.76
CA THR A 46 7.29 11.85 9.74
C THR A 46 6.85 13.00 10.64
N VAL A 47 5.55 13.27 10.67
CA VAL A 47 4.96 14.36 11.47
C VAL A 47 4.18 13.86 12.68
N GLY A 48 3.92 12.54 12.77
CA GLY A 48 3.26 11.96 13.93
C GLY A 48 2.96 10.48 13.79
N GLY A 49 2.36 9.91 14.84
CA GLY A 49 1.78 8.56 14.83
C GLY A 49 0.26 8.60 14.72
N ARG A 50 -0.40 7.51 15.14
CA ARG A 50 -1.86 7.46 15.25
C ARG A 50 -2.36 8.49 16.27
N PRO A 51 -3.25 9.43 15.89
CA PRO A 51 -3.84 10.37 16.84
C PRO A 51 -4.71 9.68 17.89
N SER A 52 -4.81 10.30 19.07
CA SER A 52 -5.76 9.85 20.08
C SER A 52 -7.19 9.93 19.55
N GLY A 53 -8.00 8.91 19.81
CA GLY A 53 -9.38 8.80 19.30
C GLY A 53 -9.51 8.27 17.87
N CYS A 54 -8.42 8.12 17.11
CA CYS A 54 -8.46 7.51 15.77
C CYS A 54 -8.39 5.96 15.82
N PRO A 55 -9.02 5.24 14.87
CA PRO A 55 -8.91 3.79 14.74
C PRO A 55 -7.50 3.33 14.34
N HIS A 56 -7.20 2.03 14.37
CA HIS A 56 -5.89 1.53 13.93
C HIS A 56 -5.56 1.81 12.46
N ALA A 57 -6.56 1.75 11.58
CA ALA A 57 -6.44 2.24 10.20
C ALA A 57 -6.89 3.70 10.15
N PHE A 58 -5.97 4.64 10.40
CA PHE A 58 -6.31 6.04 10.69
C PHE A 58 -6.17 7.03 9.53
N CYS A 59 -5.98 6.59 8.28
CA CYS A 59 -5.78 7.52 7.15
C CYS A 59 -6.93 8.54 7.00
N GLY A 60 -8.19 8.10 7.06
CA GLY A 60 -9.35 8.99 7.00
C GLY A 60 -9.55 9.84 8.25
N CYS A 61 -9.18 9.33 9.42
CA CYS A 61 -9.28 10.07 10.68
C CYS A 61 -8.26 11.22 10.73
N GLU A 62 -7.01 10.93 10.39
CA GLU A 62 -5.94 11.92 10.26
C GLU A 62 -6.26 12.96 9.18
N ALA A 63 -6.73 12.52 8.01
CA ALA A 63 -7.15 13.44 6.95
C ALA A 63 -8.27 14.38 7.42
N SER A 64 -9.19 13.90 8.27
CA SER A 64 -10.26 14.74 8.84
C SER A 64 -9.72 15.75 9.83
N LEU A 65 -8.80 15.34 10.71
CA LEU A 65 -8.11 16.23 11.65
C LEU A 65 -7.34 17.33 10.90
N TYR A 66 -6.56 16.94 9.88
CA TYR A 66 -5.79 17.89 9.09
C TYR A 66 -6.69 18.87 8.32
N ARG A 67 -7.76 18.37 7.67
CA ARG A 67 -8.59 19.20 6.79
C ARG A 67 -9.62 20.04 7.54
N PHE A 68 -10.21 19.51 8.61
CA PHE A 68 -11.36 20.09 9.31
C PHE A 68 -11.08 20.43 10.78
N GLY A 69 -9.89 20.11 11.30
CA GLY A 69 -9.51 20.36 12.69
C GLY A 69 -10.20 19.43 13.71
N ARG A 70 -10.94 18.41 13.26
CA ARG A 70 -11.68 17.49 14.15
C ARG A 70 -11.81 16.10 13.55
N ILE A 71 -11.99 15.10 14.43
CA ILE A 71 -12.35 13.75 14.02
C ILE A 71 -13.80 13.76 13.52
N ILE A 72 -14.01 13.28 12.29
CA ILE A 72 -15.34 13.05 11.71
C ILE A 72 -15.48 11.54 11.52
N PRO A 73 -16.14 10.81 12.44
CA PRO A 73 -16.16 9.34 12.41
C PRO A 73 -16.65 8.74 11.07
N GLN A 74 -17.59 9.41 10.41
CA GLN A 74 -18.13 9.01 9.11
C GLN A 74 -17.06 9.04 8.01
N LEU A 75 -15.98 9.81 8.16
CA LEU A 75 -14.87 9.92 7.23
C LEU A 75 -13.66 9.04 7.61
N ASN A 76 -13.72 8.28 8.72
CA ASN A 76 -12.63 7.38 9.09
C ASN A 76 -12.40 6.29 8.02
N LEU A 77 -13.47 5.84 7.36
CA LEU A 77 -13.38 4.96 6.21
C LEU A 77 -13.08 5.76 4.94
N ALA A 78 -11.93 5.49 4.31
CA ALA A 78 -11.51 6.14 3.07
C ALA A 78 -12.57 6.11 1.95
N ALA A 79 -13.35 5.04 1.85
CA ALA A 79 -14.42 4.93 0.86
C ALA A 79 -15.48 6.05 0.97
N ASN A 80 -15.75 6.55 2.18
CA ASN A 80 -16.76 7.58 2.40
C ASN A 80 -16.31 8.96 1.90
N TRP A 81 -15.01 9.20 1.72
CA TRP A 81 -14.52 10.44 1.12
C TRP A 81 -14.96 10.61 -0.33
N ARG A 82 -15.25 9.52 -1.05
CA ARG A 82 -15.76 9.59 -2.42
C ARG A 82 -17.17 10.21 -2.55
N ARG A 83 -17.85 10.47 -1.42
CA ARG A 83 -19.14 11.18 -1.38
C ARG A 83 -18.99 12.67 -1.64
N PHE A 84 -17.80 13.23 -1.41
CA PHE A 84 -17.50 14.60 -1.78
C PHE A 84 -17.49 14.78 -3.30
N PRO A 85 -17.83 15.97 -3.83
CA PRO A 85 -17.76 16.25 -5.25
C PRO A 85 -16.38 15.94 -5.84
N ARG A 86 -16.34 15.42 -7.07
CA ARG A 86 -15.08 15.26 -7.81
C ARG A 86 -14.49 16.63 -8.12
N ALA A 87 -13.16 16.72 -8.06
CA ALA A 87 -12.46 17.97 -8.32
C ALA A 87 -11.15 17.73 -9.08
N ALA A 88 -10.62 18.80 -9.67
CA ALA A 88 -9.25 18.79 -10.17
C ALA A 88 -8.25 18.75 -8.98
N PRO A 89 -7.05 18.17 -9.17
CA PRO A 89 -6.00 18.22 -8.16
C PRO A 89 -5.67 19.67 -7.75
N ALA A 90 -5.78 19.97 -6.47
CA ALA A 90 -5.45 21.28 -5.89
C ALA A 90 -5.08 21.12 -4.40
N PRO A 91 -4.35 22.08 -3.79
CA PRO A 91 -4.13 22.11 -2.35
C PRO A 91 -5.44 21.99 -1.56
N GLY A 92 -5.46 21.13 -0.54
CA GLY A 92 -6.63 20.86 0.30
C GLY A 92 -7.63 19.85 -0.26
N MET A 93 -7.44 19.37 -1.50
CA MET A 93 -8.23 18.26 -2.05
C MET A 93 -7.81 16.93 -1.44
N ALA A 94 -8.73 15.98 -1.37
CA ALA A 94 -8.42 14.64 -0.92
C ALA A 94 -8.20 13.70 -2.12
N ALA A 95 -7.09 12.98 -2.11
CA ALA A 95 -6.81 11.89 -3.05
C ALA A 95 -7.24 10.56 -2.42
N VAL A 96 -8.22 9.90 -3.03
CA VAL A 96 -8.88 8.70 -2.50
C VAL A 96 -8.67 7.51 -3.42
N ARG A 97 -8.26 6.37 -2.85
CA ARG A 97 -8.26 5.05 -3.52
C ARG A 97 -8.88 4.00 -2.61
N SER A 98 -8.93 2.74 -3.05
CA SER A 98 -9.44 1.66 -2.21
C SER A 98 -8.62 1.58 -0.92
N GLY A 99 -9.29 1.70 0.23
CA GLY A 99 -8.67 1.60 1.56
C GLY A 99 -7.77 2.75 2.00
N HIS A 100 -7.59 3.81 1.20
CA HIS A 100 -6.64 4.89 1.55
C HIS A 100 -7.09 6.27 1.09
N VAL A 101 -6.79 7.28 1.90
CA VAL A 101 -7.01 8.71 1.60
C VAL A 101 -5.85 9.54 2.16
N MET A 102 -5.46 10.55 1.40
CA MET A 102 -4.43 11.53 1.77
C MET A 102 -4.86 12.93 1.30
N ILE A 103 -4.37 13.99 1.95
CA ILE A 103 -4.68 15.38 1.57
C ILE A 103 -3.55 15.96 0.75
N LEU A 104 -3.87 16.60 -0.37
CA LEU A 104 -2.91 17.26 -1.24
C LEU A 104 -2.45 18.59 -0.62
N GLN A 105 -1.13 18.81 -0.55
CA GLN A 105 -0.55 20.05 -0.01
C GLN A 105 -0.08 20.96 -1.15
N ALA A 106 0.81 20.47 -2.02
CA ALA A 106 1.36 21.25 -3.13
C ALA A 106 1.75 20.33 -4.30
N GLN A 107 1.57 20.80 -5.52
CA GLN A 107 2.03 20.09 -6.71
C GLN A 107 3.55 20.20 -6.81
N VAL A 108 4.22 19.09 -7.07
CA VAL A 108 5.66 19.06 -7.35
C VAL A 108 5.86 19.14 -8.87
N ALA A 109 5.31 18.17 -9.61
CA ALA A 109 5.33 18.13 -11.07
C ALA A 109 4.34 17.05 -11.57
N GLY A 110 3.56 17.35 -12.61
CA GLY A 110 2.60 16.39 -13.19
C GLY A 110 1.68 15.79 -12.12
N ASP A 111 1.60 14.46 -12.05
CA ASP A 111 0.82 13.75 -11.02
C ASP A 111 1.55 13.59 -9.68
N ILE A 112 2.73 14.20 -9.49
CA ILE A 112 3.48 14.13 -8.23
C ILE A 112 3.09 15.31 -7.34
N TRP A 113 2.62 15.01 -6.14
CA TRP A 113 2.17 15.97 -5.13
C TRP A 113 2.84 15.70 -3.79
N ASN A 114 3.18 16.76 -3.07
CA ASN A 114 3.39 16.66 -1.63
C ASN A 114 2.04 16.45 -0.96
N VAL A 115 1.98 15.46 -0.08
CA VAL A 115 0.74 15.01 0.57
C VAL A 115 0.90 14.89 2.07
N HIS A 116 -0.17 15.19 2.80
CA HIS A 116 -0.34 14.80 4.20
C HIS A 116 -1.02 13.43 4.25
N ASP A 117 -0.28 12.42 4.72
CA ASP A 117 -0.63 11.02 4.55
C ASP A 117 -0.60 10.27 5.90
N GLY A 118 -1.78 10.11 6.50
CA GLY A 118 -1.97 9.36 7.75
C GLY A 118 -2.02 7.85 7.52
N ASN A 119 -1.56 7.07 8.52
CA ASN A 119 -1.44 5.61 8.44
C ASN A 119 -0.70 5.17 7.16
N SER A 120 0.35 5.91 6.84
CA SER A 120 1.25 5.63 5.73
C SER A 120 2.23 4.52 6.12
N GLY A 121 3.30 4.32 5.34
CA GLY A 121 4.34 3.31 5.63
C GLY A 121 4.82 3.40 7.08
N GLY A 122 4.86 2.24 7.77
CA GLY A 122 5.25 2.17 9.19
C GLY A 122 4.15 2.57 10.19
N HIS A 123 2.89 2.70 9.76
CA HIS A 123 1.76 3.11 10.62
C HIS A 123 1.95 4.49 11.26
N VAL A 124 2.54 5.42 10.50
CA VAL A 124 2.76 6.81 10.91
C VAL A 124 2.09 7.79 9.96
N THR A 125 2.00 9.05 10.36
CA THR A 125 1.62 10.17 9.50
C THR A 125 2.88 10.78 8.89
N ARG A 126 2.91 10.90 7.56
CA ARG A 126 4.04 11.43 6.80
C ARG A 126 3.61 12.57 5.88
N GLU A 127 4.48 13.55 5.73
CA GLU A 127 4.47 14.52 4.64
C GLU A 127 5.53 14.08 3.63
N HIS A 128 5.13 13.81 2.39
CA HIS A 128 6.04 13.25 1.38
C HIS A 128 5.48 13.42 -0.03
N SER A 129 6.34 13.32 -1.03
CA SER A 129 5.91 13.34 -2.43
C SER A 129 5.30 12.00 -2.84
N ARG A 130 4.13 12.03 -3.47
CA ARG A 130 3.44 10.86 -4.04
C ARG A 130 2.79 11.15 -5.37
N SER A 131 2.81 10.12 -6.22
CA SER A 131 1.98 10.11 -7.41
C SER A 131 0.51 9.93 -7.02
N ILE A 132 -0.34 10.78 -7.59
CA ILE A 132 -1.80 10.71 -7.47
C ILE A 132 -2.44 9.98 -8.66
N ALA A 133 -1.63 9.41 -9.57
CA ALA A 133 -2.14 8.63 -10.69
C ALA A 133 -3.03 7.47 -10.18
N GLY A 134 -4.24 7.36 -10.71
CA GLY A 134 -5.23 6.36 -10.30
C GLY A 134 -6.00 6.69 -9.01
N TYR A 135 -5.74 7.84 -8.38
CA TYR A 135 -6.57 8.33 -7.29
C TYR A 135 -7.79 9.07 -7.81
N THR A 136 -8.88 8.95 -7.07
CA THR A 136 -10.05 9.81 -7.18
C THR A 136 -9.80 11.08 -6.39
N ILE A 137 -9.77 12.23 -7.05
CA ILE A 137 -9.66 13.52 -6.37
C ILE A 137 -11.06 14.06 -6.06
N VAL A 138 -11.25 14.51 -4.82
CA VAL A 138 -12.50 15.09 -4.33
C VAL A 138 -12.26 16.39 -3.57
N ASP A 139 -13.29 17.23 -3.53
CA ASP A 139 -13.32 18.48 -2.76
C ASP A 139 -14.05 18.32 -1.42
N PRO A 140 -13.31 18.14 -0.31
CA PRO A 140 -13.91 18.10 1.02
C PRO A 140 -14.35 19.49 1.53
N GLY A 141 -13.88 20.58 0.92
CA GLY A 141 -14.18 21.96 1.35
C GLY A 141 -15.55 22.46 0.88
N SER A 142 -16.05 21.97 -0.24
CA SER A 142 -17.35 22.36 -0.80
C SER A 142 -18.56 21.82 -0.04
N ALA A 143 -18.36 20.99 0.98
CA ALA A 143 -19.40 20.36 1.78
C ALA A 143 -19.41 20.85 3.24
N SER A 144 -18.75 21.98 3.49
CA SER A 144 -18.62 22.63 4.81
C SER A 144 -19.92 23.28 5.28
#